data_AF-A0A8J7TMX0-F1
#
_entry.id   AF-A0A8J7TMX0-F1
#
_cell.length_a   1.000
_cell.length_b   1.000
_cell.length_c   1.000
_cell.angle_alpha   90.00
_cell.angle_beta   90.00
_cell.angle_gamma   90.00
#
_symmetry.space_group_name_H-M   'P 1'
#
loop_
_entity.id
_entity.type
_entity.pdbx_description
1 polymer ?
#
loop_
_entity_poly.entity_id
_entity_poly.type
_entity_poly.pdbx_seq_one_letter_code
_entity_poly.pdbx_strand_id
1 'polypeptide(L)'
;MKMVSDDSQPVDIMLELPEILEHPVLMPSGEYLSIGEYVEHPEFGVGRVTRTATYHDDLGIIIRVEYPDHKHRTLGLKFVHKVLPSEKSPGGDSLE
;
A
#
# COMPACT_ATOMS: atom_id res chain seq x y z
N MET A 1 -13.22 3.42 53.92
CA MET A 1 -13.25 3.59 52.45
C MET A 1 -11.80 3.68 51.99
N LYS A 2 -11.28 2.65 51.32
CA LYS A 2 -9.86 2.60 50.91
C LYS A 2 -9.78 3.33 49.56
N MET A 3 -9.23 4.54 49.54
CA MET A 3 -8.95 5.25 48.28
C MET A 3 -7.85 4.47 47.56
N VAL A 4 -8.19 3.95 46.39
CA VAL A 4 -7.22 3.36 45.48
C VAL A 4 -6.74 4.52 44.63
N SER A 5 -5.53 5.00 44.90
CA SER A 5 -4.90 6.00 44.04
C SER A 5 -4.54 5.33 42.73
N ASP A 6 -5.11 5.79 41.63
CA ASP A 6 -4.70 5.40 40.28
C ASP A 6 -3.41 6.15 39.95
N ASP A 7 -2.27 5.51 40.21
CA ASP A 7 -0.90 6.04 40.04
C ASP A 7 -0.42 5.99 38.57
N SER A 8 -1.34 5.89 37.62
CA SER A 8 -1.03 5.80 36.19
C SER A 8 -0.48 7.13 35.67
N GLN A 9 0.83 7.18 35.39
CA GLN A 9 1.46 8.31 34.71
C GLN A 9 0.90 8.44 33.28
N PRO A 10 0.70 9.68 32.77
CA PRO A 10 0.30 9.87 31.38
C PRO A 10 1.38 9.30 30.45
N VAL A 11 0.96 8.51 29.46
CA VAL A 11 1.84 7.97 28.42
C VAL A 11 1.83 8.94 27.25
N ASP A 12 2.99 9.50 26.92
CA ASP A 12 3.18 10.28 25.70
C ASP A 12 3.41 9.33 24.52
N ILE A 13 2.53 9.40 23.52
CA ILE A 13 2.66 8.65 22.26
C ILE A 13 3.03 9.66 21.16
N MET A 14 4.24 9.52 20.61
CA MET A 14 4.68 10.31 19.45
C MET A 14 4.34 9.56 18.17
N LEU A 15 3.49 10.15 17.34
CA LEU A 15 3.10 9.59 16.04
C LEU A 15 3.83 10.35 14.93
N GLU A 16 4.60 9.64 14.12
CA GLU A 16 5.22 10.21 12.92
C GLU A 16 4.33 9.98 11.70
N LEU A 17 4.20 11.00 10.85
CA LEU A 17 3.48 10.88 9.59
C LEU A 17 4.45 10.42 8.50
N PRO A 18 4.04 9.51 7.60
CA PRO A 18 4.92 9.06 6.54
C PRO A 18 5.14 10.18 5.51
N GLU A 19 6.37 10.29 5.01
CA GLU A 19 6.69 11.18 3.90
C GLU A 19 6.04 10.67 2.62
N ILE A 20 5.37 11.56 1.89
CA ILE A 20 4.77 11.24 0.60
C ILE A 20 5.85 11.26 -0.47
N LEU A 21 6.00 10.16 -1.19
CA LEU A 21 6.91 10.06 -2.31
C LEU A 21 6.14 10.31 -3.59
N GLU A 22 6.36 11.44 -4.25
CA GLU A 22 5.71 11.77 -5.54
C GLU A 22 6.45 11.18 -6.75
N HIS A 23 7.67 10.70 -6.53
CA HIS A 23 8.57 10.23 -7.57
C HIS A 23 8.51 8.69 -7.67
N PRO A 24 8.87 8.10 -8.82
CA PRO A 24 8.92 6.65 -8.96
C PRO A 24 9.86 6.02 -7.93
N VAL A 25 9.43 4.89 -7.33
CA VAL A 25 10.18 4.17 -6.31
C VAL A 25 10.83 2.92 -6.88
N LEU A 26 12.06 2.62 -6.45
CA LEU A 26 12.77 1.41 -6.88
C LEU A 26 12.23 0.18 -6.13
N MET A 27 11.72 -0.80 -6.87
CA MET A 27 11.26 -2.07 -6.35
C MET A 27 12.43 -3.03 -6.08
N PRO A 28 12.24 -4.06 -5.23
CA PRO A 28 13.23 -5.12 -5.05
C PRO A 28 13.59 -5.88 -6.35
N SER A 29 12.71 -5.87 -7.35
CA SER A 29 12.99 -6.45 -8.68
C SER A 29 13.99 -5.62 -9.50
N GLY A 30 14.29 -4.38 -9.09
CA GLY A 30 15.09 -3.41 -9.85
C GLY A 30 14.26 -2.52 -10.78
N GLU A 31 12.95 -2.70 -10.84
CA GLU A 31 12.04 -1.87 -11.63
C GLU A 31 11.58 -0.63 -10.85
N TYR A 32 11.24 0.44 -11.56
CA TYR A 32 10.59 1.59 -10.95
C TYR A 32 9.07 1.43 -10.93
N LEU A 33 8.45 1.77 -9.81
CA LEU A 33 7.00 1.80 -9.62
C LEU A 33 6.54 3.24 -9.44
N SER A 34 5.56 3.65 -10.24
CA SER A 34 4.97 4.98 -10.23
C SER A 34 3.51 4.94 -9.78
N ILE A 35 3.01 6.06 -9.26
CA ILE A 35 1.58 6.24 -8.98
C ILE A 35 0.80 6.07 -10.30
N GLY A 36 -0.29 5.31 -10.25
CA GLY A 36 -1.14 5.00 -11.40
C GLY A 36 -0.82 3.66 -12.07
N GLU A 37 0.34 3.06 -11.80
CA GLU A 37 0.70 1.73 -12.29
C GLU A 37 0.01 0.62 -11.49
N TYR A 38 0.12 -0.62 -11.97
CA TYR A 38 -0.54 -1.78 -11.38
C TYR A 38 0.46 -2.69 -10.68
N VAL A 39 0.01 -3.27 -9.57
CA VAL A 39 0.75 -4.27 -8.81
C VAL A 39 -0.13 -5.45 -8.48
N GLU A 40 0.46 -6.62 -8.37
CA GLU A 40 -0.18 -7.84 -7.93
C GLU A 40 0.25 -8.18 -6.50
N HIS A 41 -0.72 -8.46 -5.64
CA HIS A 41 -0.50 -9.04 -4.32
C HIS A 41 -1.04 -10.48 -4.30
N PRO A 42 -0.32 -11.48 -3.74
CA PRO A 42 -0.73 -12.89 -3.79
C PRO A 42 -2.14 -13.17 -3.24
N GLU A 43 -2.58 -12.41 -2.24
CA GLU A 43 -3.90 -12.59 -1.60
C GLU A 43 -5.00 -11.72 -2.22
N PHE A 44 -4.64 -10.55 -2.78
CA PHE A 44 -5.62 -9.53 -3.18
C PHE A 44 -5.73 -9.36 -4.69
N GLY A 45 -4.86 -10.03 -5.46
CA GLY A 45 -4.78 -9.91 -6.91
C GLY A 45 -4.21 -8.56 -7.35
N VAL A 46 -4.65 -8.09 -8.52
CA VAL A 46 -4.14 -6.89 -9.16
C VAL A 46 -4.89 -5.64 -8.68
N GLY A 47 -4.14 -4.60 -8.35
CA GLY A 47 -4.69 -3.29 -7.99
C GLY A 47 -3.83 -2.14 -8.49
N ARG A 48 -4.41 -0.94 -8.49
CA ARG A 48 -3.78 0.29 -8.98
C ARG A 48 -3.12 1.05 -7.83
N VAL A 49 -1.88 1.47 -8.00
CA VAL A 49 -1.16 2.29 -7.01
C VAL A 49 -1.73 3.70 -7.04
N THR A 50 -2.17 4.19 -5.88
CA THR A 50 -2.77 5.53 -5.69
C THR A 50 -1.88 6.45 -4.86
N ARG A 51 -0.96 5.91 -4.07
CA ARG A 51 -0.01 6.69 -3.27
C ARG A 51 1.21 5.84 -2.91
N THR A 52 2.35 6.49 -2.79
CA THR A 52 3.63 5.95 -2.32
C THR A 52 4.08 6.81 -1.12
N ALA A 53 4.57 6.16 -0.07
CA ALA A 53 5.04 6.86 1.12
C ALA A 53 6.13 6.05 1.85
N THR A 54 6.87 6.68 2.75
CA THR A 54 7.91 6.02 3.54
C THR A 54 7.93 6.56 4.97
N TYR A 55 8.29 5.71 5.93
CA TYR A 55 8.57 6.12 7.31
C TYR A 55 10.07 6.34 7.56
N HIS A 56 10.92 6.15 6.53
CA HIS A 56 12.40 6.23 6.57
C HIS A 56 13.10 5.28 7.56
N ASP A 57 12.34 4.61 8.40
CA ASP A 57 12.75 3.57 9.34
C ASP A 57 12.68 2.17 8.69
N ASP A 58 12.74 1.13 9.53
CA ASP A 58 12.72 -0.28 9.12
C ASP A 58 11.45 -0.69 8.35
N LEU A 59 10.37 0.11 8.40
CA LEU A 59 9.12 -0.18 7.68
C LEU A 59 9.29 -0.02 6.16
N GLY A 60 10.24 0.83 5.73
CA GLY A 60 10.56 1.07 4.33
C GLY A 60 9.43 1.74 3.55
N ILE A 61 9.42 1.52 2.23
CA ILE A 61 8.43 2.10 1.32
C ILE A 61 7.12 1.32 1.41
N ILE A 62 6.03 2.05 1.62
CA ILE A 62 4.66 1.58 1.58
C ILE A 62 3.91 2.17 0.40
N ILE A 63 2.93 1.42 -0.10
CA ILE A 63 2.07 1.81 -1.21
C ILE A 63 0.61 1.68 -0.81
N ARG A 64 -0.22 2.59 -1.31
CA ARG A 64 -1.67 2.50 -1.22
C ARG A 64 -2.21 1.97 -2.55
N VAL A 65 -2.83 0.81 -2.50
CA VAL A 65 -3.35 0.11 -3.68
C VAL A 65 -4.88 0.12 -3.64
N GLU A 66 -5.51 0.50 -4.74
CA GLU A 66 -6.94 0.40 -4.96
C GLU A 66 -7.26 -0.86 -5.76
N TYR A 67 -8.16 -1.69 -5.23
CA TYR A 67 -8.63 -2.93 -5.85
C TYR A 67 -9.98 -2.73 -6.56
N PRO A 68 -10.41 -3.66 -7.44
CA PRO A 68 -11.66 -3.54 -8.21
C PRO A 68 -12.93 -3.37 -7.38
N ASP A 69 -12.90 -3.74 -6.09
CA ASP A 69 -14.00 -3.56 -5.14
C ASP A 69 -13.98 -2.18 -4.44
N HIS A 70 -13.20 -1.23 -4.95
CA HIS A 70 -12.94 0.09 -4.39
C HIS A 70 -12.33 0.06 -2.98
N LYS A 71 -11.82 -1.09 -2.53
CA LYS A 71 -11.08 -1.13 -1.27
C LYS A 71 -9.66 -0.66 -1.48
N HIS A 72 -9.22 0.19 -0.57
CA HIS A 72 -7.84 0.62 -0.48
C HIS A 72 -7.10 -0.19 0.58
N ARG A 73 -5.89 -0.65 0.24
CA ARG A 73 -4.99 -1.30 1.19
C ARG A 73 -3.64 -0.61 1.17
N THR A 74 -3.05 -0.47 2.35
CA THR A 74 -1.65 -0.06 2.50
C THR A 74 -0.79 -1.30 2.60
N LEU A 75 0.18 -1.45 1.71
CA LEU A 75 1.05 -2.63 1.60
C LEU A 75 2.51 -2.19 1.59
N GLY A 76 3.39 -3.03 2.11
CA GLY A 76 4.84 -2.84 1.93
C GLY A 76 5.23 -3.16 0.49
N LEU A 77 6.11 -2.35 -0.09
CA LEU A 77 6.55 -2.50 -1.49
C LEU A 77 7.16 -3.89 -1.78
N LYS A 78 7.75 -4.53 -0.78
CA LYS A 78 8.36 -5.87 -0.88
C LYS A 78 7.36 -7.02 -1.04
N PHE A 79 6.07 -6.79 -0.83
CA PHE A 79 5.04 -7.83 -0.85
C PHE A 79 4.22 -7.85 -2.15
N VAL A 80 4.63 -7.05 -3.13
CA VAL A 80 3.92 -6.93 -4.40
C VAL A 80 4.87 -7.06 -5.58
N HIS A 81 4.31 -7.43 -6.73
CA HIS A 81 5.02 -7.44 -8.01
C HIS A 81 4.39 -6.43 -8.96
N LYS A 82 5.22 -5.69 -9.70
CA LYS A 82 4.72 -4.81 -10.75
C LYS A 82 4.12 -5.66 -11.86
N VAL A 83 2.95 -5.25 -12.35
CA VAL A 83 2.30 -5.89 -13.50
C VAL A 83 1.90 -4.85 -14.51
N LEU A 84 1.96 -5.23 -15.79
CA LEU A 84 1.43 -4.40 -16.86
C LEU A 84 -0.10 -4.49 -16.85
N PRO A 85 -0.81 -3.41 -17.19
CA PRO A 85 -2.24 -3.50 -17.46
C PRO A 85 -2.43 -4.54 -18.57
N SER A 86 -3.10 -5.65 -18.26
CA SER A 86 -3.47 -6.62 -19.28
C SER A 86 -4.39 -5.92 -20.28
N GLU A 87 -4.00 -5.89 -21.55
CA GLU A 87 -4.87 -5.54 -22.67
C GLU A 87 -5.96 -6.61 -22.82
N LYS A 88 -6.89 -6.69 -21.87
CA LYS A 88 -8.12 -7.43 -22.09
C LYS A 88 -9.03 -6.50 -22.88
N SER A 89 -8.94 -6.59 -24.21
CA SER A 89 -9.90 -5.97 -25.12
C SER A 89 -11.33 -6.33 -24.70
N PRO A 90 -12.29 -5.38 -24.73
CA PRO A 90 -13.70 -5.69 -24.54
C PRO A 90 -14.20 -6.30 -25.84
N GLY A 91 -14.23 -7.62 -25.95
CA GLY A 91 -14.67 -8.27 -27.20
C GLY A 91 -14.48 -9.76 -27.19
N GLY A 92 -15.46 -10.46 -26.61
CA GLY A 92 -15.59 -11.91 -26.69
C GLY A 92 -17.07 -12.26 -26.69
N ASP A 93 -17.80 -11.70 -27.66
CA ASP A 93 -19.11 -12.21 -28.06
C ASP A 93 -18.87 -13.63 -28.60
N SER A 94 -19.06 -14.63 -27.75
CA SER A 94 -19.18 -16.01 -28.20
C SER A 94 -20.68 -16.28 -28.30
N LEU A 95 -21.15 -16.19 -29.54
CA LEU A 95 -22.37 -16.82 -30.00
C LEU A 95 -22.32 -18.31 -29.66
N GLU A 96 -23.23 -18.75 -28.79
CA GLU A 96 -23.93 -20.03 -28.91
C GLU A 96 -25.43 -19.80 -28.70
#